data_AF-A0A0F9DIJ2-F1
#
_entry.id   AF-A0A0F9DIJ2-F1
#
_cell.length_a   1.000
_cell.length_b   1.000
_cell.length_c   1.000
_cell.angle_alpha   90.00
_cell.angle_beta   90.00
_cell.angle_gamma   90.00
#
_symmetry.space_group_name_H-M   'P 1'
#
loop_
_entity.id
_entity.type
_entity.pdbx_description
1 polymer ?
#
loop_
_entity_poly.entity_id
_entity_poly.type
_entity_poly.pdbx_seq_one_letter_code
_entity_poly.pdbx_strand_id
1 'polypeptide(L)'
;MIKRLEKLLLIPLALLLTGCPKSDDKEMLLPQAKNLQAVNCEVRTNITDNKTNFDVYFNAWYQSPIRDVPEGQEQHVEPDWEYWYSRRHSRLKAKEDCNSFYIKMEKVWKKYQKERK
;
A
#
# COMPACT_ATOMS: atom_id res chain seq x y z
N MET A 1 64.74 -19.56 -13.18
CA MET A 1 63.59 -19.13 -14.00
C MET A 1 62.30 -19.60 -13.33
N ILE A 2 61.68 -18.69 -12.59
CA ILE A 2 60.50 -18.96 -11.76
C ILE A 2 59.26 -18.95 -12.67
N LYS A 3 58.60 -20.11 -12.80
CA LYS A 3 57.39 -20.26 -13.60
C LYS A 3 56.19 -19.73 -12.80
N ARG A 4 55.68 -18.59 -13.27
CA ARG A 4 54.28 -18.14 -13.28
C ARG A 4 53.43 -18.49 -12.05
N LEU A 5 53.45 -17.57 -11.08
CA LEU A 5 52.41 -17.40 -10.08
C LEU A 5 51.33 -16.48 -10.69
N GLU A 6 50.35 -17.01 -11.40
CA GLU A 6 49.23 -16.21 -11.91
C GLU A 6 48.05 -17.13 -12.27
N LYS A 7 47.21 -17.40 -11.28
CA LYS A 7 45.79 -17.80 -11.40
C LYS A 7 45.21 -17.96 -9.99
N LEU A 8 45.17 -16.84 -9.28
CA LEU A 8 44.45 -16.70 -8.02
C LEU A 8 43.42 -15.58 -8.21
N LEU A 9 42.49 -15.82 -9.12
CA LEU A 9 41.32 -14.99 -9.35
C LEU A 9 40.22 -15.93 -9.79
N LEU A 10 39.39 -16.32 -8.82
CA LEU A 10 37.98 -16.73 -8.96
C LEU A 10 37.53 -17.14 -7.55
N ILE A 11 37.58 -16.20 -6.61
CA ILE A 11 36.63 -16.24 -5.50
C ILE A 11 35.29 -15.91 -6.16
N PRO A 12 34.30 -16.82 -6.16
CA PRO A 12 32.98 -16.45 -6.67
C PRO A 12 32.46 -15.35 -5.75
N LEU A 13 32.37 -14.16 -6.31
CA LEU A 13 31.69 -12.98 -5.77
C LEU A 13 30.17 -13.23 -5.76
N ALA A 14 29.74 -14.35 -5.17
CA ALA A 14 28.36 -14.83 -5.11
C ALA A 14 27.82 -14.76 -3.66
N LEU A 15 28.34 -13.82 -2.86
CA LEU A 15 27.94 -13.63 -1.47
C LEU A 15 27.38 -12.24 -1.17
N LEU A 16 27.04 -11.47 -2.19
CA LEU A 16 26.38 -10.18 -1.98
C LEU A 16 25.18 -10.05 -2.92
N LEU A 17 24.02 -9.98 -2.27
CA LEU A 17 22.82 -9.26 -2.70
C LEU A 17 21.89 -10.05 -3.64
N THR A 18 20.86 -10.65 -3.05
CA THR A 18 19.42 -10.32 -3.30
C THR A 18 18.51 -11.41 -2.73
N GLY A 19 18.68 -11.68 -1.45
CA GLY A 19 17.70 -12.43 -0.67
C GLY A 19 17.38 -11.64 0.59
N CYS A 20 17.15 -10.32 0.48
CA CYS A 20 16.40 -9.65 1.54
C CYS A 20 15.12 -10.46 1.67
N PRO A 21 14.84 -11.10 2.82
CA PRO A 21 13.47 -11.47 3.09
C PRO A 21 12.66 -10.21 2.85
N LYS A 22 11.54 -10.30 2.12
CA LYS A 22 10.55 -9.23 2.12
C LYS A 22 10.22 -9.02 3.58
N SER A 23 10.92 -8.06 4.20
CA SER A 23 10.71 -7.63 5.55
C SER A 23 9.28 -7.17 5.53
N ASP A 24 8.47 -8.02 6.14
CA ASP A 24 7.33 -7.69 6.94
C ASP A 24 6.37 -6.74 6.26
N ASP A 25 5.13 -7.22 6.09
CA ASP A 25 3.96 -6.43 6.46
C ASP A 25 4.40 -5.17 7.19
N LYS A 26 4.53 -4.05 6.46
CA LYS A 26 4.76 -2.75 7.07
C LYS A 26 3.55 -2.59 7.94
N GLU A 27 3.73 -3.00 9.19
CA GLU A 27 2.71 -3.25 10.15
C GLU A 27 1.92 -1.97 10.15
N MET A 28 0.68 -2.07 9.66
CA MET A 28 -0.15 -0.92 9.34
C MET A 28 -0.12 -0.05 10.58
N LEU A 29 0.65 1.04 10.52
CA LEU A 29 1.18 1.69 11.71
C LEU A 29 -0.03 2.06 12.55
N LEU A 30 -0.25 1.30 13.62
CA LEU A 30 -1.33 1.50 14.59
C LEU A 30 -1.58 2.97 14.94
N PRO A 31 -0.57 3.87 14.98
CA PRO A 31 -0.79 5.30 15.14
C PRO A 31 -1.85 5.93 14.22
N GLN A 32 -2.01 5.45 12.99
CA GLN A 32 -2.95 6.03 12.02
C GLN A 32 -4.39 5.61 12.28
N ALA A 33 -4.61 4.41 12.81
CA ALA A 33 -5.94 3.93 13.16
C ALA A 33 -6.68 4.91 14.08
N LYS A 34 -5.96 5.56 15.01
CA LYS A 34 -6.49 6.57 15.93
C LYS A 34 -7.24 7.71 15.23
N ASN A 35 -6.81 8.03 14.02
CA ASN A 35 -7.29 9.18 13.28
C ASN A 35 -8.20 8.78 12.12
N LEU A 36 -8.49 7.51 11.87
CA LEU A 36 -9.28 7.10 10.71
C LEU A 36 -10.71 7.69 10.77
N GLN A 37 -11.07 8.50 9.76
CA GLN A 37 -12.38 9.15 9.65
C GLN A 37 -13.30 8.44 8.66
N ALA A 38 -12.76 8.12 7.48
CA ALA A 38 -13.52 7.52 6.39
C ALA A 38 -12.66 6.58 5.56
N VAL A 39 -13.30 5.62 4.92
CA VAL A 39 -12.69 4.70 3.94
C VAL A 39 -13.61 4.59 2.74
N ASN A 40 -13.04 4.57 1.55
CA ASN A 40 -13.77 4.42 0.30
C ASN A 40 -13.03 3.48 -0.65
N CYS A 41 -13.79 2.77 -1.47
CA CYS A 41 -13.28 1.97 -2.57
C CYS A 41 -14.02 2.36 -3.85
N GLU A 42 -13.30 2.81 -4.87
CA GLU A 42 -13.85 3.19 -6.16
C GLU A 42 -13.42 2.19 -7.23
N VAL A 43 -14.36 1.67 -8.01
CA VAL A 43 -14.07 0.81 -9.16
C VAL A 43 -14.38 1.57 -10.44
N ARG A 44 -13.34 1.94 -11.20
CA ARG A 44 -13.46 2.59 -12.50
C ARG A 44 -13.33 1.56 -13.61
N THR A 45 -14.21 1.63 -14.59
CA THR A 45 -14.11 0.80 -15.80
C THR A 45 -13.25 1.52 -16.81
N ASN A 46 -12.24 0.83 -17.33
CA ASN A 46 -11.29 1.35 -18.31
C ASN A 46 -11.27 0.40 -19.51
N ILE A 47 -11.61 0.90 -20.70
CA ILE A 47 -11.64 0.12 -21.93
C ILE A 47 -10.45 0.55 -22.77
N THR A 48 -9.50 -0.37 -23.00
CA THR A 48 -8.29 -0.13 -23.80
C THR A 48 -8.14 -1.28 -24.78
N ASP A 49 -7.94 -1.01 -26.07
CA ASP A 49 -7.73 -2.01 -27.12
C ASP A 49 -8.78 -3.15 -27.11
N ASN A 50 -10.07 -2.80 -27.01
CA ASN A 50 -11.20 -3.73 -26.87
C ASN A 50 -11.16 -4.65 -25.63
N LYS A 51 -10.26 -4.40 -24.67
CA LYS A 51 -10.20 -5.11 -23.39
C LYS A 51 -10.81 -4.24 -22.31
N THR A 52 -11.76 -4.81 -21.56
CA THR A 52 -12.31 -4.17 -20.36
C THR A 52 -11.41 -4.47 -19.17
N ASN A 53 -10.94 -3.41 -18.53
CA ASN A 53 -10.22 -3.42 -17.27
C ASN A 53 -11.05 -2.71 -16.20
N PHE A 54 -10.85 -3.10 -14.96
CA PHE A 54 -11.46 -2.50 -13.79
C PHE A 54 -10.33 -2.04 -12.88
N ASP A 55 -10.15 -0.72 -12.84
CA ASP A 55 -9.17 -0.05 -11.99
C ASP A 55 -9.83 0.21 -10.62
N VAL A 56 -9.23 -0.31 -9.55
CA VAL A 56 -9.74 -0.18 -8.18
C VAL A 56 -8.84 0.76 -7.40
N TYR A 57 -9.45 1.79 -6.81
CA TYR A 57 -8.82 2.82 -6.01
C TYR A 57 -9.28 2.67 -4.56
N PHE A 58 -8.32 2.56 -3.63
CA PHE A 58 -8.61 2.43 -2.20
C PHE A 58 -8.16 3.70 -1.48
N ASN A 59 -9.13 4.39 -0.87
CA ASN A 59 -8.92 5.68 -0.23
C ASN A 59 -9.23 5.58 1.26
N ALA A 60 -8.40 6.20 2.08
CA ALA A 60 -8.64 6.36 3.50
C ALA A 60 -8.33 7.80 3.92
N TRP A 61 -9.25 8.39 4.69
CA TRP A 61 -9.11 9.71 5.28
C TRP A 61 -8.82 9.56 6.75
N TYR A 62 -7.79 10.27 7.20
CA TYR A 62 -7.42 10.35 8.58
C TYR A 62 -7.61 11.81 9.05
N GLN A 63 -7.83 11.98 10.34
CA GLN A 63 -7.80 13.28 10.97
C GLN A 63 -6.34 13.72 10.97
N SER A 64 -5.95 14.53 9.99
CA SER A 64 -4.65 15.17 10.00
C SER A 64 -4.55 16.03 11.28
N PRO A 65 -3.48 15.90 12.07
CA PRO A 65 -3.28 16.75 13.24
C PRO A 65 -3.06 18.23 12.87
N ILE A 66 -2.84 18.56 11.59
CA ILE A 66 -2.58 19.93 11.13
C ILE A 66 -3.17 20.10 9.73
N ARG A 67 -4.21 20.92 9.59
CA ARG A 67 -4.35 21.90 8.50
C ARG A 67 -5.15 23.06 9.08
N ASP A 68 -4.43 24.11 9.49
CA ASP A 68 -5.02 25.43 9.70
C ASP A 68 -5.64 25.86 8.37
N VAL A 69 -6.92 25.55 8.16
CA VAL A 69 -7.62 25.99 6.96
C VAL A 69 -8.15 27.38 7.24
N PRO A 70 -7.76 28.39 6.46
CA PRO A 70 -8.27 29.75 6.61
C PRO A 70 -9.80 29.74 6.59
N GLU A 71 -10.39 30.53 7.48
CA GLU A 71 -11.84 30.75 7.54
C GLU A 71 -12.37 31.14 6.14
N GLY A 72 -13.36 30.39 5.63
CA GLY A 72 -13.97 30.64 4.33
C GLY A 72 -13.41 29.84 3.15
N GLN A 73 -12.48 28.91 3.35
CA GLN A 73 -12.10 27.93 2.31
C GLN A 73 -12.72 26.56 2.58
N GLU A 74 -13.34 25.96 1.56
CA GLU A 74 -13.77 24.56 1.62
C GLU A 74 -12.53 23.68 1.79
N GLN A 75 -12.52 22.88 2.86
CA GLN A 75 -11.56 21.79 3.01
C GLN A 75 -11.84 20.74 1.93
N HIS A 76 -11.12 20.81 0.81
CA HIS A 76 -10.91 19.61 -0.01
C HIS A 76 -10.03 18.67 0.80
N VAL A 77 -10.67 17.80 1.59
CA VAL A 77 -9.98 16.72 2.30
C VAL A 77 -9.62 15.66 1.26
N GLU A 78 -8.47 15.84 0.63
CA GLU A 78 -7.85 14.75 -0.14
C GLU A 78 -7.60 13.58 0.82
N PRO A 79 -7.78 12.32 0.37
CA PRO A 79 -7.45 11.19 1.22
C PRO A 79 -5.99 11.28 1.61
N ASP A 80 -5.69 11.22 2.91
CA ASP A 80 -4.29 11.28 3.35
C ASP A 80 -3.47 10.11 2.77
N TRP A 81 -4.17 9.01 2.40
CA TRP A 81 -3.61 7.75 1.95
C TRP A 81 -4.37 7.25 0.70
N GLU A 82 -3.79 7.45 -0.49
CA GLU A 82 -4.18 6.78 -1.75
C GLU A 82 -3.28 5.54 -1.93
N TYR A 83 -3.54 4.48 -1.13
CA TYR A 83 -2.50 3.46 -0.92
C TYR A 83 -2.40 2.44 -2.02
N TRP A 84 -3.51 2.03 -2.62
CA TRP A 84 -3.53 0.86 -3.49
C TRP A 84 -4.25 1.16 -4.79
N TYR A 85 -3.62 0.67 -5.84
CA TYR A 85 -4.15 0.61 -7.18
C TYR A 85 -4.11 -0.86 -7.57
N SER A 86 -5.25 -1.42 -7.95
CA SER A 86 -5.28 -2.75 -8.56
C SER A 86 -6.08 -2.72 -9.84
N ARG A 87 -5.52 -3.31 -10.89
CA ARG A 87 -6.22 -3.52 -12.16
C ARG A 87 -6.70 -4.96 -12.26
N ARG A 88 -7.98 -5.15 -12.55
CA ARG A 88 -8.61 -6.47 -12.75
C ARG A 88 -9.23 -6.56 -14.13
N HIS A 89 -9.24 -7.76 -14.70
CA HIS A 89 -10.00 -8.05 -15.92
C HIS A 89 -11.43 -8.55 -15.63
N SER A 90 -11.77 -8.70 -14.35
CA SER A 90 -13.08 -9.16 -13.91
C SER A 90 -13.67 -8.17 -12.90
N ARG A 91 -14.92 -7.76 -13.15
CA ARG A 91 -15.68 -6.92 -12.22
C ARG A 91 -15.87 -7.60 -10.87
N LEU A 92 -16.02 -8.93 -10.84
CA LEU A 92 -16.15 -9.68 -9.61
C LEU A 92 -14.88 -9.58 -8.77
N LYS A 93 -13.71 -9.76 -9.40
CA LYS A 93 -12.41 -9.61 -8.72
C LYS A 93 -12.18 -8.20 -8.19
N ALA A 94 -12.56 -7.17 -8.95
CA ALA A 94 -12.49 -5.79 -8.49
C ALA A 94 -13.35 -5.54 -7.24
N LYS A 95 -14.55 -6.13 -7.18
CA LYS A 95 -15.41 -6.08 -5.99
C LYS A 95 -14.82 -6.84 -4.79
N GLU A 96 -14.22 -8.01 -5.03
CA GLU A 96 -13.53 -8.79 -4.00
C GLU A 96 -12.38 -7.99 -3.37
N ASP A 97 -11.67 -7.19 -4.17
CA ASP A 97 -10.61 -6.32 -3.65
C ASP A 97 -11.18 -5.24 -2.72
N CYS A 98 -12.28 -4.58 -3.11
CA CYS A 98 -12.95 -3.61 -2.24
C CYS A 98 -13.38 -4.24 -0.91
N ASN A 99 -14.00 -5.42 -0.95
CA ASN A 99 -14.40 -6.13 0.27
C ASN A 99 -13.19 -6.45 1.16
N SER A 100 -12.09 -6.89 0.56
CA SER A 100 -10.85 -7.19 1.27
C SER A 100 -10.26 -5.95 1.94
N PHE A 101 -10.32 -4.79 1.26
CA PHE A 101 -9.90 -3.51 1.82
C PHE A 101 -10.75 -3.10 3.03
N TYR A 102 -12.08 -3.15 2.93
CA TYR A 102 -12.96 -2.81 4.06
C TYR A 102 -12.73 -3.72 5.27
N ILE A 103 -12.59 -5.03 5.06
CA ILE A 103 -12.29 -6.00 6.13
C ILE A 103 -10.95 -5.67 6.80
N LYS A 104 -9.92 -5.32 6.01
CA LYS A 104 -8.61 -4.94 6.53
C LYS A 104 -8.70 -3.69 7.41
N MET A 105 -9.40 -2.65 6.94
CA MET A 105 -9.56 -1.41 7.70
C MET A 105 -10.38 -1.60 8.97
N GLU A 106 -11.42 -2.44 8.94
CA GLU A 106 -12.21 -2.78 10.12
C GLU A 106 -11.36 -3.50 11.18
N LYS A 107 -10.52 -4.46 10.77
CA LYS A 107 -9.62 -5.17 11.69
C LYS A 107 -8.66 -4.23 12.40
N VAL A 108 -8.11 -3.27 11.66
CA VAL A 108 -7.21 -2.25 12.23
C VAL A 108 -7.95 -1.42 13.26
N TRP A 109 -9.14 -0.93 12.92
CA TRP A 109 -9.95 -0.13 13.83
C TRP A 109 -10.28 -0.88 15.12
N LYS A 110 -10.69 -2.15 15.01
CA LYS A 110 -10.95 -3.02 16.16
C LYS A 110 -9.70 -3.26 17.01
N LYS A 111 -8.52 -3.46 16.39
CA LYS A 111 -7.25 -3.61 17.11
C LYS A 111 -6.94 -2.37 17.94
N TYR A 112 -7.06 -1.18 17.34
CA TYR A 112 -6.91 0.10 18.04
C TYR A 112 -7.88 0.26 19.22
N GLN A 113 -9.18 -0.08 19.03
CA GLN A 113 -10.16 0.01 20.11
C GLN A 113 -9.84 -0.93 21.29
N LYS A 114 -9.28 -2.12 21.02
CA LYS A 114 -8.90 -3.09 22.06
C LYS A 114 -7.71 -2.60 22.89
N GLU A 115 -6.70 -2.01 22.25
CA GLU A 115 -5.49 -1.52 22.92
C GLU A 115 -5.73 -0.30 23.83
N ARG A 116 -6.91 0.32 23.76
CA ARG A 116 -7.30 1.48 24.59
C ARG A 116 -8.30 1.17 25.71
N LYS A 117 -8.75 -0.07 25.85
CA LYS A 117 -9.57 -0.52 26.98
C LYS A 117 -8.69 -1.15 28.04
#